data_AF-A0A660QLI3-F1
#
_entry.id   AF-A0A660QLI3-F1
#
_cell.length_a   1.000
_cell.length_b   1.000
_cell.length_c   1.000
_cell.angle_alpha   90.00
_cell.angle_beta   90.00
_cell.angle_gamma   90.00
#
_symmetry.space_group_name_H-M   'P 1'
#
loop_
_entity.id
_entity.type
_entity.pdbx_description
1 polymer ?
#
loop_
_entity_poly.entity_id
_entity_poly.type
_entity_poly.pdbx_seq_one_letter_code
_entity_poly.pdbx_strand_id
1 'polypeptide(L)'
;MNRCPISYRPLPPGHNGRYLKEGLRLLSPSLNNLADLPFDAAEQRQEAAARATKMSIQGVQPKLSARLDVRGGRFEVVDQGGQFILKPPSPSYAHLPENEDLTMRLATSVGIEVPIHGLVQGRDGSWTYFIRRFDRPKRKTKLAVEDFAQLSQRNRTTKYESSMEQVAAV
;
A
#
# COMPACT_ATOMS: atom_id res chain seq x y z
N MET A 1 20.50 13.20 -2.68
CA MET A 1 19.43 14.02 -3.30
C MET A 1 18.10 13.43 -2.89
N ASN A 2 17.26 14.17 -2.16
CA ASN A 2 15.98 13.65 -1.68
C ASN A 2 14.98 13.53 -2.84
N ARG A 3 14.18 12.46 -2.86
CA ARG A 3 13.15 12.20 -3.87
C ARG A 3 11.78 12.19 -3.21
N CYS A 4 10.75 12.56 -3.96
CA CYS A 4 9.37 12.44 -3.51
C CYS A 4 9.02 10.95 -3.32
N PRO A 5 8.54 10.51 -2.14
CA PRO A 5 8.23 9.09 -1.90
C PRO A 5 7.00 8.53 -2.64
N ILE A 6 6.33 9.34 -3.46
CA ILE A 6 5.19 8.92 -4.29
C ILE A 6 5.60 8.94 -5.76
N SER A 7 6.00 10.10 -6.30
CA SER A 7 6.37 10.24 -7.71
C SER A 7 7.80 9.82 -8.04
N TYR A 8 8.66 9.59 -7.04
CA TYR A 8 10.10 9.32 -7.17
C TYR A 8 10.93 10.41 -7.86
N ARG A 9 10.31 11.55 -8.15
CA ARG A 9 10.96 12.70 -8.78
C ARG A 9 11.86 13.40 -7.77
N PRO A 10 13.03 13.92 -8.19
CA PRO A 10 13.91 14.69 -7.31
C PRO A 10 13.16 15.87 -6.69
N LEU A 11 13.37 16.11 -5.39
CA LEU A 11 12.88 17.32 -4.74
C LEU A 11 13.78 18.51 -5.15
N PRO A 12 13.20 19.66 -5.56
CA PRO A 12 13.97 20.86 -5.85
C PRO A 12 14.79 21.33 -4.64
N PRO A 13 15.94 22.01 -4.84
CA PRO A 13 16.66 22.66 -3.75
C PRO A 13 15.74 23.62 -2.98
N GLY A 14 15.78 23.57 -1.64
CA GLY A 14 14.92 24.40 -0.79
C GLY A 14 13.45 24.00 -0.74
N HIS A 15 13.06 22.84 -1.31
CA HIS A 15 11.69 22.34 -1.21
C HIS A 15 11.30 22.01 0.24
N ASN A 16 10.28 22.71 0.74
CA ASN A 16 9.73 22.49 2.07
C ASN A 16 8.67 21.39 2.03
N GLY A 17 8.99 20.25 2.63
CA GLY A 17 8.10 19.10 2.76
C GLY A 17 8.59 17.87 2.00
N ARG A 18 7.79 16.81 2.07
CA ARG A 18 8.19 15.47 1.63
C ARG A 18 7.63 15.09 0.26
N TYR A 19 6.46 15.63 -0.09
CA TYR A 19 5.73 15.26 -1.30
C TYR A 19 5.68 16.42 -2.30
N LEU A 20 5.84 16.09 -3.58
CA LEU A 20 5.57 17.02 -4.67
C LEU A 20 4.08 17.00 -5.00
N LYS A 21 3.56 18.14 -5.45
CA LYS A 21 2.14 18.29 -5.84
C LYS A 21 1.72 17.28 -6.91
N GLU A 22 2.59 16.98 -7.86
CA GLU A 22 2.37 15.94 -8.88
C GLU A 22 2.20 14.54 -8.28
N GLY A 23 2.96 14.18 -7.24
CA GLY A 23 2.84 12.91 -6.55
C GLY A 23 1.52 12.82 -5.79
N LEU A 24 1.12 13.90 -5.12
CA LEU A 24 -0.17 13.99 -4.43
C LEU A 24 -1.35 13.87 -5.40
N ARG A 25 -1.24 14.45 -6.60
CA ARG A 25 -2.25 14.35 -7.67
C ARG A 25 -2.48 12.92 -8.15
N LEU A 26 -1.49 12.02 -8.04
CA LEU A 26 -1.69 10.60 -8.33
C LEU A 26 -2.68 9.96 -7.36
N LEU A 27 -2.73 10.42 -6.11
CA LEU A 27 -3.68 9.94 -5.11
C LEU A 27 -5.07 10.56 -5.29
N SER A 28 -5.12 11.89 -5.44
CA SER A 28 -6.35 12.63 -5.73
C SER A 28 -6.02 14.00 -6.35
N PRO A 29 -6.76 14.44 -7.40
CA PRO A 29 -6.49 15.71 -8.08
C PRO A 29 -6.49 16.95 -7.17
N SER A 30 -7.29 16.92 -6.09
CA SER A 30 -7.45 18.02 -5.14
C SER A 30 -6.63 17.88 -3.85
N LEU A 31 -5.74 16.87 -3.76
CA LEU A 31 -4.87 16.69 -2.60
C LEU A 31 -3.68 17.67 -2.67
N ASN A 32 -3.56 18.54 -1.66
CA ASN A 32 -2.52 19.58 -1.61
C ASN A 32 -1.41 19.28 -0.60
N ASN A 33 -1.68 18.45 0.41
CA ASN A 33 -0.70 17.99 1.37
C ASN A 33 -1.03 16.54 1.77
N LEU A 34 -0.07 15.87 2.40
CA LEU A 34 -0.26 14.57 3.03
C LEU A 34 0.47 14.57 4.37
N ALA A 35 -0.28 14.45 5.46
CA ALA A 35 0.20 14.35 6.82
C ALA A 35 0.70 12.94 7.14
N ASP A 36 1.50 12.85 8.18
CA ASP A 36 1.98 11.58 8.73
C ASP A 36 0.83 10.80 9.35
N LEU A 37 0.98 9.48 9.41
CA LEU A 37 0.05 8.62 10.13
C LEU A 37 0.10 8.97 11.62
N PRO A 38 -1.03 9.02 12.32
CA PRO A 38 -1.09 9.33 13.75
C PRO A 38 -0.57 8.18 14.63
N PHE A 39 0.04 7.17 14.02
CA PHE A 39 0.51 5.94 14.63
C PHE A 39 2.01 5.77 14.39
N ASP A 40 2.73 5.29 15.39
CA ASP A 40 4.09 4.78 15.21
C ASP A 40 4.10 3.36 14.60
N ALA A 41 5.29 2.86 14.28
CA ALA A 41 5.46 1.53 13.70
C ALA A 41 4.81 0.40 14.51
N ALA A 42 4.89 0.47 15.84
CA ALA A 42 4.38 -0.57 16.73
C ALA A 42 2.86 -0.51 16.84
N GLU A 43 2.29 0.68 17.02
CA GLU A 43 0.85 0.92 17.03
C GLU A 43 0.20 0.48 15.71
N GLN A 44 0.81 0.79 14.57
CA GLN A 44 0.30 0.33 13.27
C GLN A 44 0.20 -1.20 13.19
N ARG A 45 1.19 -1.93 13.73
CA ARG A 45 1.16 -3.41 13.78
C ARG A 45 0.09 -3.92 14.75
N GLN A 46 -0.08 -3.27 15.89
CA GLN A 46 -1.13 -3.60 16.87
C GLN A 46 -2.52 -3.39 16.27
N GLU A 47 -2.77 -2.25 15.62
CA GLU A 47 -4.01 -1.96 14.91
C GLU A 47 -4.26 -2.99 13.80
N ALA A 48 -3.22 -3.38 13.07
CA ALA A 48 -3.33 -4.39 12.03
C ALA A 48 -3.72 -5.77 12.60
N ALA A 49 -3.15 -6.16 13.73
CA ALA A 49 -3.50 -7.40 14.43
C ALA A 49 -4.95 -7.35 14.95
N ALA A 50 -5.36 -6.24 15.58
CA ALA A 50 -6.71 -6.06 16.11
C ALA A 50 -7.80 -6.06 15.02
N ARG A 51 -7.45 -5.66 13.80
CA ARG A 51 -8.38 -5.56 12.65
C ARG A 51 -8.29 -6.72 11.67
N ALA A 52 -7.35 -7.66 11.88
CA ALA A 52 -7.09 -8.77 10.96
C ALA A 52 -8.34 -9.59 10.63
N THR A 53 -9.22 -9.83 11.61
CA THR A 53 -10.48 -10.59 11.43
C THR A 53 -11.58 -9.81 10.73
N LYS A 54 -11.51 -8.47 10.78
CA LYS A 54 -12.51 -7.56 10.16
C LYS A 54 -12.19 -7.25 8.71
N MET A 55 -10.95 -7.50 8.29
CA MET A 55 -10.46 -7.18 6.96
C MET A 55 -10.46 -8.41 6.05
N SER A 56 -11.16 -8.33 4.92
CA SER A 56 -11.09 -9.33 3.84
C SER A 56 -9.85 -9.08 2.96
N ILE A 57 -8.65 -9.11 3.55
CA ILE A 57 -7.38 -8.93 2.85
C ILE A 57 -6.39 -10.02 3.30
N GLN A 58 -6.06 -10.93 2.39
CA GLN A 58 -5.19 -12.08 2.63
C GLN A 58 -3.71 -11.70 2.83
N GLY A 59 -2.91 -12.64 3.31
CA GLY A 59 -1.45 -12.52 3.44
C GLY A 59 -0.95 -12.50 4.89
N VAL A 60 0.32 -12.89 5.10
CA VAL A 60 0.93 -13.07 6.43
C VAL A 60 1.34 -11.75 7.07
N GLN A 61 1.73 -10.75 6.26
CA GLN A 61 2.18 -9.46 6.76
C GLN A 61 1.03 -8.66 7.40
N PRO A 62 1.28 -7.94 8.51
CA PRO A 62 0.33 -6.97 9.05
C PRO A 62 -0.07 -5.95 7.98
N LYS A 63 -1.36 -5.64 7.90
CA LYS A 63 -1.89 -4.68 6.92
C LYS A 63 -3.11 -3.97 7.46
N LEU A 64 -3.26 -2.71 7.10
CA LEU A 64 -4.40 -1.86 7.46
C LEU A 64 -5.16 -1.46 6.20
N SER A 65 -6.48 -1.47 6.28
CA SER A 65 -7.34 -0.90 5.26
C SER A 65 -7.48 0.59 5.54
N ALA A 66 -7.30 1.43 4.53
CA ALA A 66 -7.35 2.88 4.69
C ALA A 66 -8.16 3.57 3.58
N ARG A 67 -8.70 4.74 3.91
CA ARG A 67 -9.23 5.71 2.95
C ARG A 67 -8.37 6.98 2.99
N LEU A 68 -8.33 7.71 1.90
CA LEU A 68 -7.70 9.02 1.86
C LEU A 68 -8.74 10.10 2.19
N ASP A 69 -8.55 10.80 3.30
CA ASP A 69 -9.25 12.06 3.56
C ASP A 69 -8.53 13.17 2.81
N VAL A 70 -9.09 13.57 1.67
CA VAL A 70 -8.50 14.61 0.81
C VAL A 70 -8.57 15.99 1.45
N ARG A 71 -9.58 16.26 2.28
CA ARG A 71 -9.75 17.57 2.94
C ARG A 71 -8.77 17.72 4.10
N GLY A 72 -8.65 16.68 4.92
CA GLY A 72 -7.67 16.62 6.02
C GLY A 72 -6.25 16.25 5.58
N GLY A 73 -6.07 15.84 4.32
CA GLY A 73 -4.77 15.47 3.76
C GLY A 73 -4.13 14.30 4.48
N ARG A 74 -4.86 13.24 4.80
CA ARG A 74 -4.33 12.11 5.59
C ARG A 74 -4.96 10.78 5.21
N PHE A 75 -4.25 9.69 5.49
CA PHE A 75 -4.86 8.37 5.49
C PHE A 75 -5.63 8.12 6.79
N GLU A 76 -6.84 7.60 6.67
CA GLU A 76 -7.67 7.19 7.79
C GLU A 76 -7.83 5.67 7.74
N VAL A 77 -7.44 4.99 8.82
CA VAL A 77 -7.64 3.54 8.98
C VAL A 77 -9.13 3.27 9.12
N VAL A 78 -9.65 2.34 8.33
CA VAL A 78 -11.07 1.99 8.27
C VAL A 78 -11.26 0.48 8.15
N ASP A 79 -12.27 -0.04 8.84
CA ASP A 79 -12.63 -1.46 8.77
C ASP A 79 -13.33 -1.82 7.46
N GLN A 80 -14.02 -0.86 6.83
CA GLN A 80 -14.78 -1.07 5.60
C GLN A 80 -14.59 0.06 4.61
N GLY A 81 -14.72 -0.26 3.32
CA GLY A 81 -14.67 0.74 2.23
C GLY A 81 -13.30 1.37 1.99
N GLY A 82 -12.23 0.81 2.57
CA GLY A 82 -10.87 1.26 2.30
C GLY A 82 -10.48 1.06 0.83
N GLN A 83 -9.82 2.08 0.27
CA GLN A 83 -9.34 2.14 -1.11
C GLN A 83 -7.82 1.97 -1.17
N PHE A 84 -7.15 1.98 -0.03
CA PHE A 84 -5.72 1.80 0.12
C PHE A 84 -5.45 0.69 1.12
N ILE A 85 -4.32 0.03 0.95
CA ILE A 85 -3.73 -0.90 1.91
C ILE A 85 -2.46 -0.25 2.41
N LEU A 86 -2.32 -0.13 3.73
CA LEU A 86 -1.09 0.28 4.39
C LEU A 86 -0.38 -0.97 4.93
N LYS A 87 0.93 -1.05 4.69
CA LYS A 87 1.81 -2.14 5.12
C LYS A 87 2.90 -1.56 6.05
N PRO A 88 2.72 -1.71 7.37
CA PRO A 88 3.65 -1.16 8.35
C PRO A 88 5.05 -1.80 8.26
N PRO A 89 6.09 -1.15 8.81
CA PRO A 89 7.43 -1.73 8.88
C PRO A 89 7.43 -3.01 9.72
N SER A 90 8.29 -3.96 9.33
CA SER A 90 8.48 -5.22 10.03
C SER A 90 9.61 -5.13 11.06
N PRO A 91 9.46 -5.68 12.27
CA PRO A 91 10.59 -5.79 13.21
C PRO A 91 11.65 -6.80 12.76
N SER A 92 11.27 -7.77 11.91
CA SER A 92 12.17 -8.83 11.45
C SER A 92 12.92 -8.48 10.16
N TYR A 93 12.44 -7.50 9.40
CA TYR A 93 12.99 -7.12 8.10
C TYR A 93 13.13 -5.60 8.02
N ALA A 94 14.37 -5.14 8.15
CA ALA A 94 14.70 -3.72 8.01
C ALA A 94 14.33 -3.22 6.61
N HIS A 95 13.81 -1.99 6.54
CA HIS A 95 13.45 -1.32 5.29
C HIS A 95 12.45 -2.08 4.39
N LEU A 96 11.63 -2.99 4.96
CA LEU A 96 10.65 -3.76 4.19
C LEU A 96 9.68 -2.87 3.39
N PRO A 97 9.13 -1.77 3.95
CA PRO A 97 8.30 -0.84 3.18
C PRO A 97 9.01 -0.23 1.97
N GLU A 98 10.24 0.22 2.15
CA GLU A 98 11.06 0.82 1.10
C GLU A 98 11.45 -0.20 0.03
N ASN A 99 11.74 -1.44 0.44
CA ASN A 99 12.00 -2.55 -0.48
C ASN A 99 10.79 -2.84 -1.37
N GLU A 100 9.58 -2.80 -0.81
CA GLU A 100 8.35 -3.00 -1.56
C GLU A 100 8.11 -1.85 -2.56
N ASP A 101 8.31 -0.59 -2.16
CA ASP A 101 8.24 0.57 -3.07
C ASP A 101 9.26 0.47 -4.21
N LEU A 102 10.51 0.14 -3.90
CA LEU A 102 11.56 -0.04 -4.92
C LEU A 102 11.18 -1.12 -5.94
N THR A 103 10.70 -2.27 -5.47
CA THR A 103 10.36 -3.41 -6.32
C THR A 103 9.22 -3.07 -7.27
N MET A 104 8.20 -2.37 -6.79
CA MET A 104 7.06 -1.95 -7.61
C MET A 104 7.44 -0.89 -8.66
N ARG A 105 8.39 0.00 -8.34
CA ARG A 105 8.97 0.93 -9.32
C ARG A 105 9.79 0.21 -10.38
N LEU A 106 10.58 -0.79 -10.00
CA LEU A 106 11.33 -1.62 -10.95
C LEU A 106 10.37 -2.36 -11.90
N ALA A 107 9.28 -2.92 -11.39
CA ALA A 107 8.24 -3.53 -12.21
C ALA A 107 7.66 -2.53 -13.23
N THR A 108 7.36 -1.30 -12.79
CA THR A 108 6.90 -0.23 -13.69
C THR A 108 7.93 0.07 -14.78
N SER A 109 9.22 0.12 -14.43
CA SER A 109 10.29 0.47 -15.38
C SER A 109 10.46 -0.53 -16.52
N VAL A 110 10.02 -1.78 -16.33
CA VAL A 110 10.04 -2.84 -17.35
C VAL A 110 8.66 -3.06 -18.00
N GLY A 111 7.70 -2.17 -17.76
CA GLY A 111 6.38 -2.18 -18.41
C GLY A 111 5.32 -3.04 -17.73
N ILE A 112 5.56 -3.54 -16.50
CA ILE A 112 4.53 -4.24 -15.74
C ILE A 112 3.55 -3.22 -15.17
N GLU A 113 2.25 -3.43 -15.40
CA GLU A 113 1.20 -2.62 -14.80
C GLU A 113 1.18 -2.82 -13.29
N VAL A 114 1.31 -1.73 -12.54
CA VAL A 114 1.23 -1.76 -11.08
C VAL A 114 0.26 -0.68 -10.56
N PRO A 115 -0.41 -0.92 -9.43
CA PRO A 115 -1.23 0.10 -8.81
C PRO A 115 -0.40 1.29 -8.30
N ILE A 116 -1.07 2.43 -8.13
CA ILE A 116 -0.49 3.60 -7.46
C ILE A 116 -0.03 3.19 -6.06
N HIS A 117 1.23 3.48 -5.75
CA HIS A 117 1.89 3.11 -4.51
C HIS A 117 2.86 4.21 -4.09
N GLY A 118 3.40 4.07 -2.88
CA GLY A 118 4.40 4.97 -2.35
C GLY A 118 4.63 4.74 -0.86
N LEU A 119 5.33 5.69 -0.23
CA LEU A 119 5.59 5.67 1.20
C LEU A 119 4.92 6.86 1.90
N VAL A 120 4.43 6.61 3.10
CA VAL A 120 3.96 7.63 4.06
C VAL A 120 4.64 7.38 5.40
N GLN A 121 4.97 8.43 6.17
CA GLN A 121 5.59 8.23 7.47
C GLN A 121 4.56 8.01 8.58
N GLY A 122 4.93 7.24 9.59
CA GLY A 122 4.35 7.29 10.92
C GLY A 122 4.82 8.53 11.69
N ARG A 123 4.17 8.82 12.81
CA ARG A 123 4.55 9.95 13.69
C ARG A 123 5.96 9.81 14.28
N ASP A 124 6.52 8.61 14.27
CA ASP A 124 7.88 8.26 14.69
C ASP A 124 8.92 8.40 13.55
N GLY A 125 8.49 8.86 12.36
CA GLY A 125 9.33 8.98 11.18
C GLY A 125 9.57 7.67 10.42
N SER A 126 9.04 6.54 10.92
CA SER A 126 9.15 5.25 10.23
C SER A 126 8.36 5.26 8.92
N TRP A 127 8.86 4.58 7.88
CA TRP A 127 8.13 4.48 6.62
C TRP A 127 7.09 3.37 6.67
N THR A 128 5.92 3.67 6.12
CA THR A 128 4.84 2.73 5.87
C THR A 128 4.55 2.72 4.38
N TYR A 129 4.51 1.54 3.78
CA TYR A 129 4.19 1.39 2.37
C TYR A 129 2.68 1.48 2.20
N PHE A 130 2.22 2.22 1.19
CA PHE A 130 0.82 2.21 0.79
C PHE A 130 0.67 1.77 -0.66
N ILE A 131 -0.45 1.11 -0.94
CA ILE A 131 -0.86 0.75 -2.30
C ILE A 131 -2.36 0.97 -2.48
N ARG A 132 -2.74 1.54 -3.61
CA ARG A 132 -4.15 1.68 -4.01
C ARG A 132 -4.69 0.33 -4.44
N ARG A 133 -5.87 -0.01 -3.93
CA ARG A 133 -6.60 -1.22 -4.28
C ARG A 133 -7.12 -1.16 -5.72
N PHE A 134 -6.66 -2.06 -6.57
CA PHE A 134 -7.18 -2.21 -7.94
C PHE A 134 -8.61 -2.79 -7.94
N ASP A 135 -8.98 -3.58 -6.92
CA ASP A 135 -10.33 -4.14 -6.75
C ASP A 135 -11.36 -3.10 -6.25
N ARG A 136 -10.95 -1.85 -6.05
CA ARG A 136 -11.78 -0.70 -5.62
C ARG A 136 -11.52 0.53 -6.50
N PRO A 137 -11.87 0.50 -7.79
CA PRO A 137 -11.53 1.58 -8.73
C PRO A 137 -12.22 2.91 -8.40
N LYS A 138 -13.47 2.84 -7.91
CA LYS A 138 -14.30 3.99 -7.53
C LYS A 138 -14.91 3.77 -6.14
N ARG A 139 -15.29 4.86 -5.47
CA ARG A 139 -15.96 4.81 -4.16
C ARG A 139 -17.26 4.01 -4.28
N LYS A 140 -17.50 3.07 -3.35
CA LYS A 140 -18.64 2.12 -3.34
C LYS A 140 -18.67 1.10 -4.48
N THR A 141 -17.65 1.04 -5.33
CA THR A 141 -17.51 -0.03 -6.34
C THR A 141 -16.56 -1.10 -5.83
N LYS A 142 -16.96 -2.37 -5.97
CA LYS A 142 -16.17 -3.55 -5.63
C LYS A 142 -16.10 -4.44 -6.87
N LEU A 143 -14.90 -4.76 -7.31
CA LEU A 143 -14.66 -5.77 -8.33
C LEU A 143 -14.47 -7.13 -7.64
N ALA A 144 -15.03 -8.18 -8.23
CA ALA A 144 -14.70 -9.56 -7.84
C ALA A 144 -13.27 -9.86 -8.30
N VAL A 145 -12.46 -10.39 -7.39
CA VAL A 145 -11.06 -10.76 -7.64
C VAL A 145 -10.81 -12.05 -6.88
N GLU A 146 -10.15 -12.98 -7.57
CA GLU A 146 -9.69 -14.26 -7.02
C GLU A 146 -8.19 -14.37 -7.27
N ASP A 147 -7.48 -15.01 -6.36
CA ASP A 147 -6.09 -15.42 -6.58
C ASP A 147 -6.01 -16.80 -7.24
N PHE A 148 -4.83 -17.16 -7.75
CA PHE A 148 -4.64 -18.44 -8.40
C PHE A 148 -4.80 -19.65 -7.46
N ALA A 149 -4.63 -19.48 -6.14
CA ALA A 149 -4.91 -20.56 -5.22
C ALA A 149 -6.43 -20.84 -5.18
N GLN A 150 -7.27 -19.80 -5.13
CA GLN A 150 -8.73 -19.95 -5.22
C GLN A 150 -9.15 -20.60 -6.54
N LEU A 151 -8.63 -20.11 -7.68
CA LEU A 151 -8.93 -20.69 -9.00
C LEU A 151 -8.52 -22.16 -9.10
N SER A 152 -7.40 -22.52 -8.48
CA SER A 152 -6.90 -23.91 -8.42
C SER A 152 -7.57 -24.75 -7.32
N GLN A 153 -8.62 -24.25 -6.65
CA GLN A 153 -9.27 -24.88 -5.49
C GLN A 153 -8.30 -25.27 -4.36
N ARG A 154 -7.21 -24.52 -4.23
CA ARG A 154 -6.21 -24.60 -3.17
C ARG A 154 -6.50 -23.58 -2.09
N ASN A 155 -5.75 -23.67 -0.98
CA ASN A 155 -5.98 -22.85 0.20
C ASN A 155 -4.67 -22.25 0.72
N ARG A 156 -4.74 -21.54 1.86
CA ARG A 156 -3.60 -20.86 2.46
C ARG A 156 -2.42 -21.77 2.79
N THR A 157 -2.66 -23.05 3.10
CA THR A 157 -1.59 -24.01 3.46
C THR A 157 -0.97 -24.65 2.22
N THR A 158 -1.72 -24.85 1.15
CA THR A 158 -1.24 -25.48 -0.09
C THR A 158 -0.80 -24.48 -1.17
N LYS A 159 -0.84 -23.17 -0.89
CA LYS A 159 -0.50 -22.12 -1.87
C LYS A 159 0.91 -22.19 -2.44
N TYR A 160 1.84 -22.87 -1.77
CA TYR A 160 3.22 -23.08 -2.25
C TYR A 160 3.42 -24.42 -2.94
N GLU A 161 2.42 -25.30 -2.94
CA GLU A 161 2.45 -26.59 -3.64
C GLU A 161 2.01 -26.40 -5.10
N SER A 162 2.49 -25.34 -5.74
CA SER A 162 2.11 -24.93 -7.10
C SER A 162 3.31 -24.77 -8.02
N SER A 163 3.07 -24.78 -9.33
CA SER A 163 4.03 -24.39 -10.35
C SER A 163 3.45 -23.34 -11.30
N MET A 164 4.30 -22.73 -12.12
CA MET A 164 3.84 -21.76 -13.13
C MET A 164 3.00 -22.44 -14.23
N GLU A 165 3.31 -23.69 -14.56
CA GLU A 165 2.55 -24.51 -15.50
C GLU A 165 1.12 -24.78 -14.97
N GLN A 166 0.99 -25.04 -13.67
CA GLN A 166 -0.33 -25.20 -13.03
C GLN A 166 -1.13 -23.90 -13.02
N VAL A 167 -0.46 -22.76 -12.80
CA VAL A 167 -1.10 -21.44 -12.88
C VAL A 167 -1.55 -21.10 -14.30
N ALA A 168 -0.80 -21.52 -15.32
CA ALA A 168 -1.18 -21.30 -16.71
C ALA A 168 -2.35 -22.18 -17.19
N ALA A 169 -2.69 -23.23 -16.43
CA ALA A 169 -3.73 -24.20 -16.77
C ALA A 169 -5.10 -23.90 -16.16
N VAL A 170 -5.23 -22.86 -15.33
CA VAL A 170 -6.50 -22.44 -14.70
C VAL A 170 -7.15 -21.26 -15.40
#